data_AF-A0A916D2I2-F1
#
_entry.id   AF-A0A916D2I2-F1
#
_cell.length_a   1.000
_cell.length_b   1.000
_cell.length_c   1.000
_cell.angle_alpha   90.00
_cell.angle_beta   90.00
_cell.angle_gamma   90.00
#
_symmetry.space_group_name_H-M   'P 1'
#
loop_
_entity.id
_entity.type
_entity.pdbx_description
1 polymer ?
#
loop_
_entity_poly.entity_id
_entity_poly.type
_entity_poly.pdbx_seq_one_letter_code
_entity_poly.pdbx_strand_id
1 'polypeptide(L)'
;MITRRKLRRLGCLLLLIPWFFFILSPCFVIILATQGEIILSHSDLPNHHFRIWLLQEISARGVGITTSRRIEVSSPEPLACTIMDVRFLLWGGDAQKAGALSSHQCACYARLGDQWDLRLSGAEACRLAGETP
;
A
#
# COMPACT_ATOMS: atom_id res chain seq x y z
N MET A 1 -38.01 6.06 -25.78
CA MET A 1 -36.93 6.87 -26.42
C MET A 1 -35.79 7.30 -25.47
N ILE A 2 -35.68 6.75 -24.24
CA ILE A 2 -34.71 7.17 -23.21
C ILE A 2 -33.41 6.35 -23.24
N THR A 3 -33.44 5.13 -23.80
CA THR A 3 -32.33 4.16 -23.80
C THR A 3 -31.15 4.58 -24.67
N ARG A 4 -31.37 5.21 -25.84
CA ARG A 4 -30.27 5.67 -26.72
C ARG A 4 -29.42 6.79 -26.11
N ARG A 5 -30.02 7.71 -25.34
CA ARG A 5 -29.27 8.80 -24.67
C ARG A 5 -28.41 8.27 -23.52
N LYS A 6 -28.91 7.31 -22.74
CA LYS A 6 -28.14 6.69 -21.66
C LYS A 6 -26.98 5.84 -22.20
N LEU A 7 -27.20 5.08 -23.28
CA LEU A 7 -26.16 4.28 -23.92
C LEU A 7 -25.04 5.14 -24.52
N ARG A 8 -25.38 6.29 -25.13
CA ARG A 8 -24.39 7.24 -25.66
C ARG A 8 -23.59 7.93 -24.55
N ARG A 9 -24.22 8.25 -23.42
CA ARG A 9 -23.53 8.81 -22.24
C ARG A 9 -22.58 7.81 -21.61
N LEU A 10 -22.99 6.54 -21.50
CA LEU A 10 -22.13 5.45 -21.02
C LEU A 10 -20.93 5.24 -21.96
N GLY A 11 -21.16 5.22 -23.28
CA GLY A 11 -20.08 5.13 -24.27
C GLY A 11 -19.10 6.30 -24.20
N CYS A 12 -19.60 7.54 -24.07
CA CYS A 12 -18.73 8.71 -23.89
C CYS A 12 -17.95 8.63 -22.57
N LEU A 13 -18.59 8.25 -21.46
CA LEU A 13 -17.91 8.12 -20.16
C LEU A 13 -16.82 7.05 -20.21
N LEU A 14 -17.11 5.91 -20.84
CA LEU A 14 -16.19 4.79 -21.00
C LEU A 14 -14.95 5.16 -21.84
N LEU A 15 -15.06 6.15 -22.73
CA LEU A 15 -13.96 6.64 -23.55
C LEU A 15 -13.22 7.82 -22.87
N LEU A 16 -13.93 8.62 -22.09
CA LEU A 16 -13.38 9.74 -21.32
C LEU A 16 -12.49 9.28 -20.17
N ILE A 17 -12.87 8.23 -19.45
CA ILE A 17 -12.09 7.68 -18.33
C ILE A 17 -10.67 7.31 -18.77
N PRO A 18 -10.44 6.41 -19.75
CA PRO A 18 -9.09 6.04 -20.18
C PRO A 18 -8.33 7.23 -20.78
N TRP A 19 -9.01 8.15 -21.46
CA TRP A 19 -8.39 9.38 -21.96
C TRP A 19 -7.83 10.24 -20.83
N PHE A 20 -8.58 10.40 -19.74
CA PHE A 20 -8.16 11.15 -18.57
C PHE A 20 -6.97 10.47 -17.87
N PHE A 21 -7.01 9.14 -17.73
CA PHE A 21 -5.88 8.36 -17.21
C PHE A 21 -4.62 8.52 -18.08
N PHE A 22 -4.75 8.56 -19.40
CA PHE A 22 -3.62 8.72 -20.30
C PHE A 22 -2.95 10.09 -20.14
N ILE A 23 -3.75 11.16 -19.96
CA ILE A 23 -3.24 12.52 -19.73
C ILE A 23 -2.66 12.67 -18.31
N LEU A 24 -3.26 12.06 -17.29
CA LEU A 24 -2.80 12.15 -15.90
C LEU A 24 -1.61 11.25 -15.57
N SER A 25 -1.46 10.14 -16.29
CA SER A 25 -0.36 9.19 -16.11
C SER A 25 1.03 9.86 -16.05
N PRO A 26 1.44 10.71 -17.02
CA PRO A 26 2.76 11.36 -16.96
C PRO A 26 2.90 12.28 -15.75
N CYS A 27 1.87 13.04 -15.37
CA CYS A 27 1.91 13.89 -14.18
C CYS A 27 2.09 13.04 -12.91
N PHE A 28 1.38 11.91 -12.81
CA PHE A 28 1.51 10.99 -11.69
C PHE A 28 2.93 10.41 -11.60
N VAL A 29 3.51 9.99 -12.71
CA VAL A 29 4.88 9.47 -12.78
C VAL A 29 5.90 10.54 -12.40
N ILE A 30 5.74 11.78 -12.87
CA ILE A 30 6.63 12.89 -12.52
C ILE A 30 6.55 13.23 -11.03
N ILE A 31 5.34 13.25 -10.45
CA ILE A 31 5.15 13.45 -9.00
C ILE A 31 5.86 12.35 -8.22
N LEU A 32 5.67 11.09 -8.61
CA LEU A 32 6.34 9.95 -8.00
C LEU A 32 7.87 10.07 -8.10
N ALA A 33 8.37 10.52 -9.25
CA ALA A 33 9.79 10.67 -9.53
C ALA A 33 10.45 11.88 -8.83
N THR A 34 9.68 12.93 -8.55
CA THR A 34 10.19 14.15 -7.91
C THR A 34 10.08 14.11 -6.39
N GLN A 35 8.98 13.58 -5.86
CA GLN A 35 8.78 13.46 -4.41
C GLN A 35 9.48 12.22 -3.85
N GLY A 36 9.74 11.21 -4.68
CA GLY A 36 10.42 9.97 -4.28
C GLY A 36 9.56 9.05 -3.42
N GLU A 37 8.58 9.58 -2.69
CA GLU A 37 7.59 8.82 -1.93
C GLU A 37 6.21 9.48 -1.89
N ILE A 38 5.17 8.67 -1.83
CA ILE A 38 3.79 9.05 -1.57
C ILE A 38 3.33 8.22 -0.37
N ILE A 39 3.02 8.90 0.74
CA ILE A 39 2.52 8.29 1.97
C ILE A 39 1.06 8.70 2.15
N LEU A 40 0.17 7.72 2.18
CA LEU A 40 -1.26 7.90 2.43
C LEU A 40 -1.59 7.24 3.78
N SER A 41 -1.72 8.06 4.83
CA SER A 41 -2.17 7.62 6.15
C SER A 41 -3.68 7.39 6.18
N HIS A 42 -4.09 6.14 6.38
CA HIS A 42 -5.51 5.75 6.32
C HIS A 42 -6.15 5.59 7.71
N SER A 43 -5.38 5.60 8.82
CA SER A 43 -5.94 5.51 10.17
C SER A 43 -5.01 6.05 11.25
N ASP A 44 -5.54 6.23 12.46
CA ASP A 44 -4.79 6.63 13.68
C ASP A 44 -3.89 5.51 14.26
N LEU A 45 -3.79 4.34 13.61
CA LEU A 45 -2.85 3.29 14.03
C LEU A 45 -1.43 3.58 13.50
N PRO A 46 -0.40 3.37 14.34
CA PRO A 46 0.99 3.43 13.90
C PRO A 46 1.24 2.40 12.80
N ASN A 47 2.00 2.78 11.78
CA ASN A 47 2.36 1.94 10.63
C ASN A 47 1.19 1.48 9.74
N HIS A 48 0.00 2.07 9.89
CA HIS A 48 -1.11 1.89 8.95
C HIS A 48 -1.11 2.95 7.85
N HIS A 49 -0.06 2.88 7.01
CA HIS A 49 0.14 3.79 5.90
C HIS A 49 0.33 3.01 4.61
N PHE A 50 -0.39 3.43 3.58
CA PHE A 50 -0.10 3.00 2.22
C PHE A 50 1.04 3.87 1.71
N ARG A 51 2.19 3.27 1.42
CA ARG A 51 3.40 3.98 0.99
C ARG A 51 3.83 3.47 -0.37
N ILE A 52 3.98 4.37 -1.33
CA ILE A 52 4.64 4.09 -2.61
C ILE A 52 5.93 4.89 -2.62
N TRP A 53 7.06 4.29 -2.99
CA TRP A 53 8.31 5.02 -3.15
C TRP A 53 9.06 4.55 -4.38
N LEU A 54 9.90 5.44 -4.91
CA LEU A 54 10.76 5.15 -6.03
C LEU A 54 12.08 4.58 -5.52
N LEU A 55 12.44 3.38 -5.99
CA LEU A 55 13.75 2.79 -5.78
C LEU A 55 14.67 3.27 -6.91
N GLN A 56 15.67 4.09 -6.59
CA GLN A 56 16.63 4.66 -7.56
C GLN A 56 18.07 4.22 -7.30
N GLU A 57 18.25 3.04 -6.71
CA GLU A 57 19.57 2.51 -6.41
C GLU A 57 20.37 2.20 -7.67
N ILE A 58 21.70 2.28 -7.57
CA ILE A 58 22.60 1.97 -8.68
C ILE A 58 22.44 0.51 -9.12
N SER A 59 22.18 -0.37 -8.16
CA SER A 59 21.97 -1.81 -8.38
C SER A 59 20.55 -2.17 -8.81
N ALA A 60 19.55 -1.31 -8.56
CA ALA A 60 18.16 -1.56 -8.94
C ALA A 60 17.29 -0.29 -9.03
N ARG A 61 16.49 -0.23 -10.09
CA ARG A 61 15.48 0.80 -10.34
C ARG A 61 14.09 0.19 -10.35
N GLY A 62 13.21 0.75 -9.55
CA GLY A 62 11.86 0.24 -9.37
C GLY A 62 10.94 1.16 -8.60
N VAL A 63 9.76 0.65 -8.30
CA VAL A 63 8.80 1.24 -7.38
C VAL A 63 8.53 0.23 -6.28
N GLY A 64 8.69 0.64 -5.02
CA GLY A 64 8.22 -0.07 -3.84
C GLY A 64 6.79 0.34 -3.51
N ILE A 65 5.96 -0.63 -3.19
CA ILE A 65 4.57 -0.43 -2.77
C ILE A 65 4.40 -1.19 -1.46
N THR A 66 4.09 -0.46 -0.39
CA THR A 66 3.66 -1.04 0.89
C THR A 66 2.17 -0.85 1.02
N THR A 67 1.48 -1.96 1.18
CA THR A 67 0.06 -1.99 1.53
C THR A 67 -0.08 -2.41 2.99
N SER A 68 -0.90 -1.70 3.76
CA SER A 68 -1.17 -2.03 5.15
C SER A 68 -2.64 -2.34 5.35
N ARG A 69 -2.97 -3.42 6.05
CA ARG A 69 -4.34 -3.75 6.48
C ARG A 69 -4.42 -3.83 8.00
N ARG A 70 -5.51 -3.33 8.58
CA ARG A 70 -5.79 -3.43 10.02
C ARG A 70 -6.70 -4.62 10.28
N ILE A 71 -6.42 -5.37 11.33
CA ILE A 71 -7.27 -6.43 11.86
C ILE A 71 -7.37 -6.23 13.36
N GLU A 72 -8.58 -6.31 13.89
CA GLU A 72 -8.80 -6.34 15.33
C GLU A 72 -8.90 -7.79 15.77
N VAL A 73 -8.11 -8.16 16.77
CA VAL A 73 -8.07 -9.52 17.30
C VAL A 73 -8.71 -9.49 18.69
N SER A 74 -9.83 -10.18 18.84
CA SER A 74 -10.44 -10.45 20.15
C SER A 74 -9.64 -11.51 20.89
N SER A 75 -8.57 -11.07 21.56
CA SER A 75 -7.79 -11.80 22.56
C SER A 75 -8.28 -11.37 23.96
N PRO A 76 -7.93 -12.05 25.07
CA PRO A 76 -8.17 -11.58 26.44
C PRO A 76 -7.83 -10.09 26.69
N GLU A 77 -6.89 -9.53 25.92
CA GLU A 77 -6.69 -8.09 25.78
C GLU A 77 -6.99 -7.66 24.33
N PRO A 78 -7.79 -6.61 24.08
CA PRO A 78 -8.11 -6.16 22.73
C PRO A 78 -6.86 -5.63 22.02
N LEU A 79 -6.43 -6.31 20.96
CA LEU A 79 -5.24 -5.99 20.18
C LEU A 79 -5.64 -5.58 18.76
N ALA A 80 -4.98 -4.55 18.24
CA ALA A 80 -5.12 -4.12 16.86
C ALA A 80 -3.83 -4.45 16.09
N CYS A 81 -3.93 -5.38 15.15
CA CYS A 81 -2.81 -5.82 14.32
C CYS A 81 -2.81 -5.11 12.97
N THR A 82 -1.63 -4.70 12.53
CA THR A 82 -1.36 -4.17 11.20
C THR A 82 -0.49 -5.16 10.45
N ILE A 83 -0.97 -5.59 9.29
CA ILE A 83 -0.22 -6.43 8.36
C ILE A 83 0.28 -5.51 7.25
N MET A 84 1.57 -5.56 6.99
CA MET A 84 2.30 -4.78 6.01
C MET A 84 2.83 -5.72 4.94
N ASP A 85 2.37 -5.53 3.71
CA ASP A 85 2.84 -6.27 2.55
C ASP A 85 3.63 -5.32 1.66
N VAL A 86 4.93 -5.57 1.55
CA VAL A 86 5.84 -4.79 0.72
C VAL A 86 6.10 -5.54 -0.58
N ARG A 87 5.86 -4.88 -1.70
CA ARG A 87 6.11 -5.40 -3.04
C ARG A 87 6.97 -4.43 -3.83
N PHE A 88 7.83 -4.98 -4.67
CA PHE A 88 8.69 -4.20 -5.55
C PHE A 88 8.37 -4.51 -7.01
N LEU A 89 8.14 -3.47 -7.80
CA LEU A 89 8.06 -3.56 -9.26
C LEU A 89 9.33 -2.93 -9.84
N LEU A 90 10.23 -3.77 -10.30
CA LEU A 90 11.52 -3.35 -10.85
C LEU A 90 11.45 -3.33 -12.38
N TRP A 91 12.03 -2.31 -13.01
CA TRP A 91 12.23 -2.27 -14.46
C TRP A 91 13.70 -2.20 -14.85
N GLY A 92 14.62 -2.18 -13.87
CA GLY A 92 16.05 -2.26 -14.13
C GLY A 92 16.82 -2.76 -12.91
N GLY A 93 17.87 -3.53 -13.17
CA GLY A 93 18.76 -4.05 -12.12
C GLY A 93 18.27 -5.35 -11.47
N ASP A 94 18.83 -5.66 -10.31
CA ASP A 94 18.67 -6.94 -9.61
C ASP A 94 18.05 -6.72 -8.21
N ALA A 95 16.85 -7.27 -8.02
CA ALA A 95 16.07 -7.15 -6.79
C ALA A 95 16.83 -7.64 -5.55
N GLN A 96 17.51 -8.77 -5.70
CA GLN A 96 18.14 -9.47 -4.59
C GLN A 96 19.41 -8.74 -4.15
N LYS A 97 20.18 -8.23 -5.11
CA LYS A 97 21.38 -7.42 -4.84
C LYS A 97 21.05 -6.05 -4.24
N ALA A 98 19.88 -5.50 -4.54
CA ALA A 98 19.42 -4.24 -3.99
C ALA A 98 18.66 -4.37 -2.67
N GLY A 99 18.50 -5.58 -2.11
CA GLY A 99 17.72 -5.82 -0.89
C GLY A 99 16.22 -5.55 -1.07
N ALA A 100 15.74 -5.44 -2.31
CA ALA A 100 14.35 -5.16 -2.67
C ALA A 100 13.54 -6.46 -2.78
N LEU A 101 13.52 -7.23 -1.69
CA LEU A 101 12.75 -8.47 -1.58
C LEU A 101 11.36 -8.17 -1.04
N SER A 102 10.32 -8.78 -1.62
CA SER A 102 8.98 -8.69 -1.07
C SER A 102 8.96 -9.20 0.37
N SER A 103 8.45 -8.40 1.29
CA SER A 103 8.42 -8.74 2.72
C SER A 103 7.00 -8.67 3.24
N HIS A 104 6.57 -9.73 3.90
CA HIS A 104 5.33 -9.78 4.66
C HIS A 104 5.67 -9.59 6.14
N GLN A 105 5.14 -8.54 6.75
CA GLN A 105 5.43 -8.20 8.15
C GLN A 105 4.14 -7.89 8.88
N CYS A 106 4.06 -8.31 10.15
CA CYS A 106 2.92 -8.02 11.00
C CYS A 106 3.38 -7.37 12.29
N ALA A 107 2.59 -6.43 12.80
CA ALA A 107 2.80 -5.76 14.07
C ALA A 107 1.46 -5.60 14.79
N CYS A 108 1.39 -5.95 16.07
CA CYS A 108 0.18 -5.80 16.88
C CYS A 108 0.39 -4.79 18.00
N TYR A 109 -0.59 -3.91 18.14
CA TYR A 109 -0.58 -2.81 19.10
C TYR A 109 -1.70 -2.98 20.12
N ALA A 110 -1.42 -2.66 21.37
CA ALA A 110 -2.42 -2.48 22.40
C ALA A 110 -2.69 -0.98 22.59
N ARG A 111 -3.94 -0.63 22.86
CA ARG A 111 -4.30 0.76 23.16
C ARG A 111 -4.05 1.02 24.64
N LEU A 112 -3.09 1.90 24.96
CA LEU A 112 -2.79 2.34 26.32
C LEU A 112 -3.18 3.83 26.45
N GLY A 113 -4.43 4.07 26.87
CA GLY A 113 -5.01 5.41 26.87
C GLY A 113 -5.25 5.92 25.43
N ASP A 114 -4.56 6.98 25.03
CA ASP A 114 -4.65 7.56 23.68
C ASP A 114 -3.44 7.23 22.79
N GLN A 115 -2.50 6.43 23.30
CA GLN A 115 -1.34 5.97 22.54
C GLN A 115 -1.45 4.48 22.22
N TRP A 116 -0.89 4.10 21.08
CA TRP A 116 -0.74 2.72 20.66
C TRP A 116 0.65 2.24 21.04
N ASP A 117 0.71 1.18 21.86
CA ASP A 117 1.96 0.57 22.30
C ASP A 117 2.19 -0.73 21.52
N LEU A 118 3.40 -0.91 20.98
CA LEU A 118 3.76 -2.10 20.20
C LEU A 118 3.92 -3.27 21.17
N ARG A 119 3.07 -4.30 21.01
CA ARG A 119 3.13 -5.52 21.85
C ARG A 119 3.87 -6.65 21.17
N LEU A 120 3.60 -6.87 19.89
CA LEU A 120 4.12 -8.01 19.14
C LEU A 120 4.54 -7.54 17.75
N SER A 121 5.61 -8.12 17.21
CA SER A 121 6.06 -7.88 15.83
C SER A 121 6.65 -9.14 15.21
N GLY A 122 6.62 -9.23 13.89
CA GLY A 122 7.19 -10.35 13.15
C GLY A 122 6.28 -11.58 13.13
N ALA A 123 6.87 -12.78 13.20
CA ALA A 123 6.14 -14.04 12.99
C ALA A 123 5.06 -14.30 14.04
N GLU A 124 5.28 -13.91 15.30
CA GLU A 124 4.29 -14.06 16.37
C GLU A 124 3.07 -13.17 16.15
N ALA A 125 3.28 -11.93 15.71
CA ALA A 125 2.21 -11.02 15.33
C ALA A 125 1.42 -11.53 14.12
N CYS A 126 2.09 -12.13 13.12
CA CYS A 126 1.40 -12.71 11.97
C CYS A 126 0.53 -13.90 12.37
N ARG A 127 1.05 -14.80 13.23
CA ARG A 127 0.26 -15.92 13.76
C ARG A 127 -0.97 -15.45 14.52
N LEU A 128 -0.85 -14.39 15.32
CA LEU A 128 -1.97 -13.83 16.05
C LEU A 128 -3.00 -13.16 15.12
N ALA A 129 -2.53 -12.51 14.05
CA ALA A 129 -3.37 -11.90 13.02
C ALA A 129 -4.00 -12.93 12.06
N GLY A 130 -3.69 -14.21 12.21
CA GLY A 130 -4.18 -15.29 11.34
C GLY A 130 -3.51 -15.34 9.96
N GLU A 131 -2.34 -14.73 9.81
CA GLU A 131 -1.55 -14.72 8.58
C GLU A 131 -0.34 -15.66 8.66
N THR A 132 0.08 -16.16 7.51
CA THR A 132 1.33 -16.92 7.38
C THR A 132 2.51 -15.95 7.27
N PRO A 133 3.56 -16.10 8.09
CA PRO A 133 4.76 -15.27 8.03
C PRO A 133 5.58 -15.48 6.74
#